data_AF-A0A7C7CB15-F1
#
_entry.id   AF-A0A7C7CB15-F1
#
_cell.length_a   1.000
_cell.length_b   1.000
_cell.length_c   1.000
_cell.angle_alpha   90.00
_cell.angle_beta   90.00
_cell.angle_gamma   90.00
#
_symmetry.space_group_name_H-M   'P 1'
#
loop_
_entity.id
_entity.type
_entity.pdbx_description
1 polymer ?
#
loop_
_entity_poly.entity_id
_entity_poly.type
_entity_poly.pdbx_seq_one_letter_code
_entity_poly.pdbx_strand_id
1 'polypeptide(L)'
;MSNEIFDAENRHQHYLERFKTGEVNSLSAFLKKVEQSLIQQLSQSNTFTSRKRIRTILDRIRKDSEFFLTEYVQQLALDLDGFGEAEAEFTATALSNEVSLQTTVPTAGQVATAAKARPFTSKLLLEEL
;
A
#
# COMPACT_ATOMS: atom_id res chain seq x y z
N MET A 1 -29.29 -5.34 -17.72
CA MET A 1 -28.94 -4.42 -16.61
C MET A 1 -28.26 -5.14 -15.43
N SER A 2 -28.64 -6.38 -15.04
CA SER A 2 -27.97 -7.09 -13.92
C SER A 2 -26.58 -7.65 -14.23
N ASN A 3 -26.31 -8.12 -15.46
CA ASN A 3 -25.02 -8.75 -15.79
C ASN A 3 -23.85 -7.76 -15.86
N GLU A 4 -24.06 -6.52 -16.31
CA GLU A 4 -22.97 -5.55 -16.45
C GLU A 4 -22.44 -5.06 -15.11
N ILE A 5 -23.31 -4.89 -14.12
CA ILE A 5 -22.92 -4.54 -12.73
C ILE A 5 -22.21 -5.72 -12.08
N PHE A 6 -22.71 -6.95 -12.27
CA PHE A 6 -22.07 -8.15 -11.75
C PHE A 6 -20.68 -8.38 -12.35
N ASP A 7 -20.51 -8.13 -13.65
CA ASP A 7 -19.21 -8.21 -14.32
C ASP A 7 -18.26 -7.10 -13.88
N ALA A 8 -18.77 -5.88 -13.63
CA ALA A 8 -17.98 -4.78 -13.08
C ALA A 8 -17.50 -5.07 -11.66
N GLU A 9 -18.38 -5.61 -10.81
CA GLU A 9 -18.05 -6.04 -9.45
C GLU A 9 -16.99 -7.14 -9.46
N ASN A 10 -17.13 -8.17 -10.32
CA ASN A 10 -16.12 -9.23 -10.43
C ASN A 10 -14.76 -8.71 -10.87
N ARG A 11 -14.70 -7.77 -11.82
CA ARG A 11 -13.44 -7.11 -12.21
C ARG A 11 -12.84 -6.31 -11.07
N HIS A 12 -13.67 -5.62 -10.30
CA HIS A 12 -13.25 -4.86 -9.14
C HIS A 12 -12.71 -5.76 -8.02
N GLN A 13 -13.40 -6.85 -7.69
CA GLN A 13 -12.90 -7.87 -6.75
C GLN A 13 -11.57 -8.47 -7.20
N HIS A 14 -11.42 -8.76 -8.50
CA HIS A 14 -10.15 -9.25 -9.04
C HIS A 14 -9.03 -8.20 -8.94
N TYR A 15 -9.34 -6.93 -9.17
CA TYR A 15 -8.41 -5.82 -8.97
C TYR A 15 -7.95 -5.72 -7.51
N LEU A 16 -8.88 -5.79 -6.54
CA LEU A 16 -8.56 -5.78 -5.11
C LEU A 16 -7.62 -6.92 -4.72
N GLU A 17 -7.91 -8.14 -5.18
CA GLU A 17 -7.06 -9.30 -4.88
C GLU A 17 -5.66 -9.17 -5.51
N ARG A 18 -5.56 -8.61 -6.72
CA ARG A 18 -4.27 -8.32 -7.36
C ARG A 18 -3.49 -7.25 -6.61
N PHE A 19 -4.15 -6.19 -6.16
CA PHE A 19 -3.53 -5.12 -5.37
C PHE A 19 -2.98 -5.67 -4.05
N LYS A 20 -3.82 -6.38 -3.27
CA LYS A 20 -3.40 -7.04 -2.01
C LYS A 20 -2.21 -7.98 -2.23
N THR A 21 -2.28 -8.81 -3.26
CA THR A 21 -1.20 -9.76 -3.59
C THR A 21 0.09 -9.04 -3.98
N GLY A 22 -0.02 -7.92 -4.71
CA GLY A 22 1.10 -7.04 -5.05
C GLY A 22 1.79 -6.49 -3.81
N GLU A 23 1.03 -5.94 -2.87
CA GLU A 23 1.55 -5.41 -1.60
C GLU A 23 2.25 -6.47 -0.76
N VAL A 24 1.65 -7.67 -0.63
CA VAL A 24 2.26 -8.79 0.10
C VAL A 24 3.58 -9.22 -0.55
N ASN A 25 3.64 -9.26 -1.87
CA ASN A 25 4.87 -9.60 -2.59
C ASN A 25 5.94 -8.52 -2.42
N SER A 26 5.56 -7.24 -2.44
CA SER A 26 6.46 -6.10 -2.18
C SER A 26 7.06 -6.18 -0.77
N LEU A 27 6.22 -6.43 0.24
CA LEU A 27 6.64 -6.64 1.62
C LEU A 27 7.59 -7.85 1.76
N SER A 28 7.26 -8.97 1.12
CA SER A 28 8.11 -10.16 1.11
C SER A 28 9.48 -9.89 0.47
N ALA A 29 9.52 -9.13 -0.61
CA ALA A 29 10.77 -8.71 -1.26
C ALA A 29 11.60 -7.78 -0.35
N PHE A 30 10.95 -6.86 0.38
CA PHE A 30 11.58 -6.03 1.40
C PHE A 30 12.23 -6.90 2.49
N LEU A 31 11.49 -7.84 3.07
CA LEU A 31 11.99 -8.74 4.12
C LEU A 31 13.20 -9.56 3.64
N LYS A 32 13.18 -10.06 2.39
CA LYS A 32 14.31 -10.77 1.79
C LYS A 32 15.55 -9.89 1.62
N LYS A 33 15.40 -8.61 1.26
CA LYS A 33 16.55 -7.68 1.17
C LYS A 33 17.19 -7.45 2.53
N VAL A 34 16.38 -7.29 3.59
CA VAL A 34 16.87 -7.18 4.96
C VAL A 34 17.60 -8.45 5.40
N GLU A 35 17.01 -9.63 5.14
CA GLU A 35 17.63 -10.93 5.42
C GLU A 35 18.97 -11.11 4.68
N GLN A 36 19.05 -10.75 3.40
CA GLN A 36 20.28 -10.84 2.62
C GLN A 36 21.37 -9.90 3.16
N SER A 37 21.02 -8.66 3.53
CA SER A 37 21.99 -7.75 4.15
C SER A 37 22.49 -8.31 5.49
N LEU A 38 21.59 -8.87 6.31
CA LEU A 38 21.95 -9.54 7.57
C LEU A 38 22.94 -10.69 7.34
N ILE A 39 22.63 -11.61 6.41
CA ILE A 39 23.48 -12.75 6.07
C ILE A 39 24.85 -12.26 5.58
N GLN A 40 24.90 -11.28 4.68
CA GLN A 40 26.14 -10.72 4.14
C GLN A 40 27.01 -10.12 5.25
N GLN A 41 26.43 -9.36 6.16
CA GLN A 41 27.17 -8.72 7.25
C GLN A 41 27.69 -9.74 8.27
N LEU A 42 26.90 -10.77 8.58
CA LEU A 42 27.32 -11.84 9.49
C LEU A 42 28.39 -12.75 8.88
N SER A 43 28.26 -13.11 7.59
CA SER A 43 29.21 -13.99 6.88
C SER A 43 30.57 -13.35 6.59
N GLN A 44 30.67 -12.01 6.59
CA GLN A 44 31.95 -11.29 6.49
C GLN A 44 32.79 -11.33 7.78
N SER A 45 32.27 -11.89 8.88
CA SER A 45 32.93 -11.92 10.19
C SER A 45 33.28 -13.35 10.61
N ASN A 46 34.54 -13.73 10.46
CA ASN A 46 35.06 -15.05 10.90
C ASN A 46 35.52 -15.06 12.37
N THR A 47 35.26 -14.01 13.17
CA THR A 47 35.64 -13.97 14.60
C THR A 47 34.83 -12.93 15.37
N PHE A 48 33.89 -13.37 16.22
CA PHE A 48 32.97 -12.52 17.01
C PHE A 48 33.59 -11.94 18.31
N THR A 49 34.88 -11.61 18.34
CA THR A 49 35.59 -11.37 19.61
C THR A 49 35.57 -9.92 20.11
N SER A 50 35.11 -8.95 19.33
CA SER A 50 35.13 -7.52 19.71
C SER A 50 33.74 -6.89 19.72
N ARG A 51 33.28 -6.43 20.91
CA ARG A 51 32.02 -5.67 21.10
C ARG A 51 31.89 -4.47 20.15
N LYS A 52 33.01 -3.84 19.76
CA LYS A 52 33.02 -2.70 18.83
C LYS A 52 32.57 -3.12 17.44
N ARG A 53 32.98 -4.31 16.98
CA ARG A 53 32.67 -4.84 15.65
C ARG A 53 31.22 -5.32 15.54
N ILE A 54 30.69 -5.93 16.61
CA ILE A 54 29.27 -6.28 16.74
C ILE A 54 28.40 -5.02 16.68
N ARG A 55 28.78 -3.93 17.37
CA ARG A 55 28.08 -2.64 17.28
C ARG A 55 28.08 -2.06 15.86
N THR A 56 29.21 -2.12 15.15
CA THR A 56 29.27 -1.65 13.75
C THR A 56 28.33 -2.43 12.82
N ILE A 57 28.25 -3.75 12.99
CA ILE A 57 27.32 -4.60 12.23
C ILE A 57 25.86 -4.24 12.58
N LEU A 58 25.53 -4.12 13.87
CA LEU A 58 24.19 -3.71 14.30
C LEU A 58 23.77 -2.32 13.78
N ASP A 59 24.68 -1.34 13.80
CA ASP A 59 24.38 0.00 13.28
C ASP A 59 24.18 0.00 11.77
N ARG A 60 24.89 -0.85 11.03
CA ARG A 60 24.71 -0.98 9.59
C ARG A 60 23.41 -1.71 9.26
N ILE A 61 23.07 -2.81 9.95
CA ILE A 61 21.76 -3.46 9.84
C ILE A 61 20.62 -2.47 10.08
N ARG A 62 20.71 -1.65 11.14
CA ARG A 62 19.70 -0.63 11.44
C ARG A 62 19.51 0.34 10.28
N LYS A 63 20.61 0.87 9.74
CA LYS A 63 20.57 1.81 8.60
C LYS A 63 19.99 1.16 7.34
N ASP A 64 20.36 -0.07 7.04
CA ASP A 64 19.85 -0.78 5.88
C ASP A 64 18.34 -1.06 6.02
N SER A 65 17.90 -1.47 7.22
CA SER A 65 16.48 -1.65 7.51
C SER A 65 15.69 -0.34 7.40
N GLU A 66 16.21 0.77 7.92
CA GLU A 66 15.59 2.10 7.79
C GLU A 66 15.50 2.54 6.33
N PHE A 67 16.57 2.33 5.55
CA PHE A 67 16.61 2.65 4.12
C PHE A 67 15.55 1.86 3.35
N PHE A 68 15.57 0.53 3.49
CA PHE A 68 14.62 -0.32 2.78
C PHE A 68 13.17 -0.07 3.24
N LEU A 69 12.94 0.27 4.51
CA LEU A 69 11.61 0.59 5.02
C LEU A 69 11.11 1.89 4.42
N THR A 70 11.99 2.88 4.28
CA THR A 70 11.67 4.16 3.63
C THR A 70 11.26 3.94 2.18
N GLU A 71 12.03 3.13 1.43
CA GLU A 71 11.70 2.75 0.05
C GLU A 71 10.33 2.05 -0.04
N TYR A 72 10.07 1.09 0.87
CA TYR A 72 8.78 0.40 0.93
C TYR A 72 7.62 1.36 1.21
N VAL A 73 7.76 2.27 2.18
CA VAL A 73 6.72 3.25 2.52
C VAL A 73 6.45 4.21 1.35
N GLN A 74 7.47 4.62 0.61
CA GLN A 74 7.29 5.45 -0.59
C GLN A 74 6.54 4.70 -1.69
N GLN A 75 6.91 3.45 -1.93
CA GLN A 75 6.23 2.61 -2.91
C GLN A 75 4.76 2.39 -2.52
N LEU A 76 4.50 2.02 -1.27
CA LEU A 76 3.16 1.86 -0.72
C LEU A 76 2.33 3.15 -0.84
N ALA A 77 2.93 4.32 -0.65
CA ALA A 77 2.22 5.59 -0.81
C ALA A 77 1.78 5.82 -2.27
N LEU A 78 2.62 5.49 -3.25
CA LEU A 78 2.27 5.56 -4.67
C LEU A 78 1.18 4.56 -5.03
N ASP A 79 1.29 3.34 -4.53
CA ASP A 79 0.32 2.27 -4.77
C ASP A 79 -1.05 2.63 -4.17
N LEU A 80 -1.08 3.25 -2.97
CA LEU A 80 -2.31 3.75 -2.35
C LEU A 80 -2.93 4.94 -3.09
N ASP A 81 -2.13 5.84 -3.66
CA ASP A 81 -2.66 6.94 -4.46
C ASP A 81 -3.32 6.41 -5.76
N GLY A 82 -2.68 5.43 -6.42
CA GLY A 82 -3.25 4.74 -7.58
C GLY A 82 -4.49 3.90 -7.24
N PHE A 83 -4.53 3.31 -6.04
CA PHE A 83 -5.71 2.63 -5.52
C PHE A 83 -6.90 3.59 -5.35
N GLY A 84 -6.67 4.77 -4.79
CA GLY A 84 -7.71 5.79 -4.62
C GLY A 84 -8.31 6.28 -5.94
N GLU A 85 -7.51 6.38 -7.00
CA GLU A 85 -7.98 6.74 -8.34
C GLU A 85 -8.90 5.65 -8.93
N ALA A 86 -8.47 4.39 -8.88
CA ALA A 86 -9.26 3.27 -9.36
C ALA A 86 -10.60 3.12 -8.61
N GLU A 87 -10.60 3.37 -7.29
CA GLU A 87 -11.79 3.33 -6.45
C GLU A 87 -12.77 4.47 -6.78
N ALA A 88 -12.25 5.67 -7.04
CA ALA A 88 -13.06 6.83 -7.40
C ALA A 88 -13.72 6.63 -8.78
N GLU A 89 -12.99 6.07 -9.75
CA GLU A 89 -13.54 5.72 -11.08
C GLU A 89 -14.62 4.64 -10.98
N PHE A 90 -14.38 3.58 -10.20
CA PHE A 90 -15.37 2.53 -9.98
C PHE A 90 -16.65 3.09 -9.35
N THR A 91 -16.50 3.90 -8.29
CA THR A 91 -17.63 4.52 -7.60
C THR A 91 -18.42 5.46 -8.50
N ALA A 92 -17.74 6.30 -9.29
CA ALA A 92 -18.40 7.21 -10.23
C ALA A 92 -19.16 6.45 -11.34
N THR A 93 -18.59 5.35 -11.83
CA THR A 93 -19.24 4.48 -12.82
C THR A 93 -20.46 3.79 -12.23
N ALA A 94 -20.36 3.24 -11.03
CA ALA A 94 -21.48 2.63 -10.32
C ALA A 94 -22.61 3.63 -10.08
N LEU A 95 -22.27 4.85 -9.63
CA LEU A 95 -23.23 5.90 -9.34
C LEU A 95 -23.93 6.46 -10.60
N SER A 96 -23.18 6.61 -11.70
CA SER A 96 -23.74 7.03 -13.00
C SER A 96 -24.73 6.02 -13.60
N ASN A 97 -24.55 4.73 -13.29
CA ASN A 97 -25.44 3.67 -13.76
C ASN A 97 -26.73 3.58 -12.93
N GLU A 98 -26.68 3.96 -11.65
CA GLU A 98 -27.83 3.98 -10.73
C GLU A 98 -28.62 5.30 -10.80
N VAL A 99 -27.95 6.43 -11.05
CA VAL A 99 -28.56 7.77 -11.04
C VAL A 99 -28.08 8.56 -12.26
N SER A 100 -29.00 9.17 -13.01
CA SER A 100 -28.71 10.05 -14.16
C SER A 100 -28.10 11.40 -13.72
N LEU A 101 -26.95 11.37 -13.06
CA LEU A 101 -26.18 12.54 -12.64
C LEU A 101 -24.87 12.58 -13.44
N GLN A 102 -24.45 13.79 -13.84
CA GLN A 102 -23.09 14.01 -14.34
C GLN A 102 -22.12 13.88 -13.16
N THR A 103 -21.47 12.73 -13.02
CA THR A 103 -20.43 12.55 -12.01
C THR A 103 -19.08 13.01 -12.54
N THR A 104 -18.48 13.99 -11.88
CA THR A 104 -17.07 14.34 -12.11
C THR A 104 -16.19 13.45 -11.24
N VAL A 105 -15.27 12.69 -11.85
CA VAL A 105 -14.29 11.88 -11.11
C VAL A 105 -13.25 12.82 -10.48
N PRO A 106 -13.08 12.83 -9.15
CA PRO A 106 -12.03 13.61 -8.49
C PRO A 106 -10.64 13.06 -8.83
N THR A 107 -9.62 13.92 -8.84
CA THR A 107 -8.25 13.46 -9.10
C THR A 107 -7.67 12.67 -7.92
N ALA A 108 -6.70 11.78 -8.17
CA ALA A 108 -6.05 10.97 -7.12
C ALA A 108 -5.60 11.80 -5.91
N GLY A 109 -5.01 12.98 -6.15
CA GLY A 109 -4.59 13.90 -5.08
C GLY A 109 -5.75 14.47 -4.26
N GLN A 110 -6.92 14.70 -4.86
CA GLN A 110 -8.12 15.14 -4.13
C GLN A 110 -8.70 14.01 -3.28
N VAL A 111 -8.73 12.78 -3.80
CA VAL A 111 -9.17 11.59 -3.06
C VAL A 111 -8.26 11.32 -1.87
N ALA A 112 -6.94 11.32 -2.10
CA ALA A 112 -5.94 11.12 -1.05
C ALA A 112 -6.00 12.22 0.02
N THR A 113 -6.21 13.48 -0.38
CA THR A 113 -6.37 14.60 0.56
C THR A 113 -7.65 14.44 1.39
N ALA A 114 -8.77 14.07 0.76
CA ALA A 114 -10.04 13.85 1.46
C ALA A 114 -9.94 12.67 2.44
N ALA A 115 -9.32 11.56 2.04
CA ALA A 115 -9.09 10.40 2.88
C ALA A 115 -8.19 10.73 4.08
N LYS A 116 -7.11 11.51 3.89
CA LYS A 116 -6.21 11.94 4.96
C LYS A 116 -6.83 13.00 5.87
N ALA A 117 -7.64 13.91 5.32
CA ALA A 117 -8.31 14.96 6.09
C ALA A 117 -9.43 14.40 6.97
N ARG A 118 -10.11 13.33 6.55
CA ARG A 118 -11.23 12.74 7.29
C ARG A 118 -11.24 11.19 7.15
N PRO A 119 -10.32 10.48 7.83
CA PRO A 119 -10.09 9.04 7.61
C PRO A 119 -11.25 8.11 8.01
N PHE A 120 -12.26 8.60 8.76
CA PHE A 120 -13.35 7.75 9.28
C PHE A 120 -14.76 8.32 9.09
N THR A 121 -14.97 9.31 8.23
CA THR A 121 -16.31 9.91 8.03
C THR A 121 -17.35 8.94 7.47
N SER A 122 -16.93 7.83 6.87
CA SER A 122 -17.83 6.83 6.29
C SER A 122 -18.61 6.01 7.33
N LYS A 123 -18.09 5.83 8.56
CA LYS A 123 -18.78 5.08 9.62
C LYS A 123 -19.62 5.92 10.58
N LEU A 124 -19.46 7.25 10.61
CA LEU A 124 -20.10 8.09 11.62
C LEU A 124 -21.47 8.65 11.19
N LEU A 125 -21.89 8.47 9.94
CA LEU A 125 -23.18 8.97 9.44
C LEU A 125 -24.33 7.94 9.54
N LEU A 126 -24.07 6.74 10.08
CA LEU A 126 -25.08 5.69 10.26
C LEU A 126 -25.53 5.51 11.72
N GLU A 127 -25.08 6.36 12.65
CA GLU A 127 -25.53 6.31 14.06
C GLU A 127 -26.40 7.50 14.49
N GLU A 128 -26.64 8.48 13.62
CA GLU A 128 -27.62 9.55 13.88
C GLU A 128 -28.55 9.76 12.68
N LEU A 129 -29.54 8.87 12.55
CA LEU A 129 -30.88 9.13 11.99
C LEU A 129 -31.85 8.00 12.39
#